data_AF-A0A8X6GGA1-F1
#
_entry.id   AF-A0A8X6GGA1-F1
#
_cell.length_a   1.000
_cell.length_b   1.000
_cell.length_c   1.000
_cell.angle_alpha   90.00
_cell.angle_beta   90.00
_cell.angle_gamma   90.00
#
_symmetry.space_group_name_H-M   'P 1'
#
loop_
_entity.id
_entity.type
_entity.pdbx_description
1 polymer ?
#
loop_
_entity_poly.entity_id
_entity_poly.type
_entity_poly.pdbx_seq_one_letter_code
_entity_poly.pdbx_strand_id
1 'polypeptide(L)'
;MDMIGALYFDLGNQCKYLINSVNLRIKLERNKDAFALMSASQDFKIVIQHASLFVRKVKVAPSILIAHETALSRGAIKMPLRRTEVKSFTLSSGMQSITIPNAFIGQVPARLIMGMVSNTAYNGDFSNNPFNFKHYDLSYLCLLDGNRMIPSKPYQPKFDTSNSYSRCYMSLFTDLG
;
A
#
# COMPACT_ATOMS: atom_id res chain seq x y z
N MET A 1 -5.76 24.93 -4.57
CA MET A 1 -4.49 24.20 -4.49
C MET A 1 -4.56 23.09 -5.50
N ASP A 2 -3.57 22.97 -6.36
CA ASP A 2 -3.53 21.94 -7.38
C ASP A 2 -2.64 20.80 -6.90
N MET A 3 -3.08 19.56 -7.15
CA MET A 3 -2.35 18.35 -6.79
C MET A 3 -2.21 17.48 -8.04
N ILE A 4 -1.01 16.92 -8.23
CA ILE A 4 -0.72 15.97 -9.30
C ILE A 4 0.04 14.78 -8.72
N GLY A 5 -0.36 13.59 -9.13
CA GLY A 5 0.24 12.34 -8.67
C GLY A 5 -0.11 11.18 -9.59
N ALA A 6 0.73 10.15 -9.56
CA ALA A 6 0.44 8.90 -10.25
C ALA A 6 -0.74 8.19 -9.56
N LEU A 7 -1.58 7.54 -10.36
CA LEU A 7 -2.58 6.62 -9.81
C LEU A 7 -1.89 5.29 -9.51
N TYR A 8 -1.79 4.93 -8.23
CA TYR A 8 -1.19 3.68 -7.79
C TYR A 8 -2.24 2.56 -7.76
N PHE A 9 -2.09 1.59 -8.65
CA PHE A 9 -2.91 0.37 -8.71
C PHE A 9 -2.10 -0.75 -9.34
N ASP A 10 -2.46 -2.01 -9.06
CA ASP A 10 -1.64 -3.18 -9.40
C ASP A 10 -1.21 -3.24 -10.89
N LEU A 11 -2.13 -2.92 -11.81
CA LEU A 11 -1.85 -2.93 -13.25
C LEU A 11 -1.11 -1.67 -13.74
N GLY A 12 -1.12 -0.59 -12.98
CA GLY A 12 -0.36 0.63 -13.27
C GLY A 12 1.12 0.52 -12.88
N ASN A 13 1.45 -0.43 -12.00
CA ASN A 13 2.80 -0.62 -11.46
C ASN A 13 3.67 -1.63 -12.26
N GLN A 14 3.21 -2.10 -13.41
CA GLN A 14 3.93 -3.07 -14.25
C GLN A 14 4.51 -2.41 -15.53
N CYS A 15 5.57 -3.02 -16.08
CA CYS A 15 6.41 -2.38 -17.11
C CYS A 15 5.84 -2.40 -18.54
N LYS A 16 4.73 -3.09 -18.80
CA LYS A 16 4.09 -3.24 -20.12
C LYS A 16 2.94 -2.25 -20.29
N TYR A 17 2.78 -1.75 -21.51
CA TYR A 17 1.60 -0.94 -21.86
C TYR A 17 0.36 -1.82 -22.02
N LEU A 18 -0.82 -1.24 -21.79
CA LEU A 18 -2.08 -1.86 -22.18
C LEU A 18 -2.15 -1.93 -23.71
N ILE A 19 -2.66 -3.05 -24.23
CA ILE A 19 -2.85 -3.24 -25.66
C ILE A 19 -4.01 -2.37 -26.17
N ASN A 20 -4.02 -2.11 -27.48
CA ASN A 20 -5.10 -1.34 -28.10
C ASN A 20 -6.46 -2.05 -27.94
N SER A 21 -7.55 -1.29 -28.01
CA SER A 21 -8.92 -1.81 -27.93
C SER A 21 -9.30 -2.46 -26.61
N VAL A 22 -8.66 -2.08 -25.50
CA VAL A 22 -9.07 -2.46 -24.13
C VAL A 22 -9.86 -1.32 -23.49
N ASN A 23 -11.07 -1.63 -23.02
CA ASN A 23 -11.87 -0.68 -22.25
C ASN A 23 -11.38 -0.64 -20.80
N LEU A 24 -10.89 0.52 -20.37
CA LEU A 24 -10.48 0.78 -19.00
C LEU A 24 -11.53 1.61 -18.27
N ARG A 25 -12.04 1.10 -17.15
CA ARG A 25 -12.91 1.85 -16.23
C ARG A 25 -12.17 2.06 -14.91
N ILE A 26 -11.92 3.31 -14.55
CA ILE A 26 -11.34 3.68 -13.25
C ILE A 26 -12.45 4.32 -12.41
N LYS A 27 -12.66 3.77 -11.21
CA LYS A 27 -13.54 4.36 -10.19
C LYS A 27 -12.67 4.82 -9.03
N LEU A 28 -12.76 6.09 -8.67
CA LEU A 28 -12.07 6.66 -7.51
C LEU A 28 -13.11 7.00 -6.46
N GLU A 29 -12.92 6.49 -5.25
CA GLU A 29 -13.78 6.79 -4.10
C GLU A 29 -13.00 7.69 -3.14
N ARG A 30 -13.61 8.82 -2.79
CA ARG A 30 -12.98 9.80 -1.90
C ARG A 30 -13.16 9.35 -0.45
N ASN A 31 -12.09 9.40 0.32
CA ASN A 31 -12.17 9.26 1.78
C ASN A 31 -12.97 10.42 2.40
N LYS A 32 -13.46 10.20 3.62
CA LYS A 32 -14.17 11.22 4.41
C LYS A 32 -13.25 12.41 4.70
N ASP A 33 -13.84 13.60 4.85
CA ASP A 33 -13.08 14.82 5.16
C ASP A 33 -12.27 14.70 6.45
N ALA A 34 -12.82 14.06 7.49
CA ALA A 34 -12.13 13.80 8.76
C ALA A 34 -10.88 12.92 8.62
N PHE A 35 -10.76 12.12 7.55
CA PHE A 35 -9.54 11.35 7.27
C PHE A 35 -8.51 12.17 6.50
N ALA A 36 -8.98 13.02 5.57
CA ALA A 36 -8.12 13.74 4.63
C ALA A 36 -7.64 15.11 5.15
N LEU A 37 -8.32 15.68 6.16
CA LEU A 37 -8.00 16.98 6.74
C LEU A 37 -7.59 16.85 8.20
N MET A 38 -6.60 17.67 8.57
CA MET A 38 -6.29 17.96 9.97
C MET A 38 -6.72 19.40 10.27
N SER A 39 -7.48 19.59 11.35
CA SER A 39 -7.99 20.89 11.75
C SER A 39 -8.35 20.91 13.24
N ALA A 40 -8.21 22.09 13.86
CA ALA A 40 -8.67 22.32 15.24
C ALA A 40 -10.21 22.44 15.33
N SER A 41 -10.89 22.80 14.24
CA SER A 41 -12.36 22.83 14.13
C SER A 41 -12.88 21.90 13.04
N GLN A 42 -14.15 21.52 13.11
CA GLN A 42 -14.78 20.57 12.18
C GLN A 42 -15.48 21.26 11.00
N ASP A 43 -15.20 22.55 10.78
CA ASP A 43 -15.95 23.39 9.83
C ASP A 43 -15.38 23.36 8.40
N PHE A 44 -14.34 22.55 8.17
CA PHE A 44 -13.65 22.46 6.89
C PHE A 44 -14.03 21.20 6.12
N LYS A 45 -14.14 21.35 4.80
CA LYS A 45 -14.39 20.26 3.86
C LYS A 45 -13.53 20.38 2.62
N ILE A 46 -13.21 19.25 2.01
CA ILE A 46 -12.54 19.20 0.71
C ILE A 46 -13.59 19.14 -0.40
N VAL A 47 -13.51 20.09 -1.33
CA VAL A 47 -14.31 20.08 -2.56
C VAL A 47 -13.37 19.96 -3.74
N ILE A 48 -13.54 18.89 -4.52
CA ILE A 48 -12.81 18.70 -5.78
C ILE A 48 -13.53 19.54 -6.84
N GLN A 49 -12.91 20.64 -7.26
CA GLN A 49 -13.49 21.52 -8.29
C GLN A 49 -13.35 20.92 -9.70
N HIS A 50 -12.19 20.33 -9.98
CA HIS A 50 -11.88 19.71 -11.25
C HIS A 50 -10.92 18.53 -11.04
N ALA A 51 -11.10 17.47 -11.83
CA ALA A 51 -10.21 16.31 -11.84
C ALA A 51 -9.94 15.91 -13.29
N SER A 52 -8.68 15.60 -13.59
CA SER A 52 -8.27 15.13 -14.92
C SER A 52 -7.28 13.99 -14.79
N LEU A 53 -7.39 13.02 -15.70
CA LEU A 53 -6.48 11.89 -15.80
C LEU A 53 -5.63 12.05 -17.06
N PHE A 54 -4.32 12.19 -16.87
CA PHE A 54 -3.35 12.21 -17.96
C PHE A 54 -2.88 10.78 -18.24
N VAL A 55 -3.13 10.30 -19.46
CA VAL A 55 -2.75 8.95 -19.89
C VAL A 55 -1.72 9.03 -21.00
N ARG A 56 -0.62 8.30 -20.85
CA ARG A 56 0.40 8.15 -21.90
C ARG A 56 -0.13 7.22 -23.00
N LYS A 57 -0.23 7.73 -24.23
CA LYS A 57 -0.52 6.94 -25.43
C LYS A 57 0.77 6.76 -26.24
N VAL A 58 1.01 5.55 -26.74
CA VAL A 58 2.17 5.22 -27.56
C VAL A 58 1.70 4.92 -28.97
N LYS A 59 2.25 5.63 -29.96
CA LYS A 59 2.02 5.34 -31.38
C LYS A 59 3.04 4.29 -31.82
N VAL A 60 2.57 3.16 -32.33
CA VAL A 60 3.40 2.05 -32.80
C VAL A 60 3.35 1.95 -34.33
N ALA A 61 4.37 1.34 -34.93
CA ALA A 61 4.39 1.07 -36.36
C ALA A 61 3.28 0.08 -36.77
N PRO A 62 2.72 0.18 -37.99
CA PRO A 62 1.65 -0.72 -38.44
C PRO A 62 2.02 -2.21 -38.38
N SER A 63 3.28 -2.56 -38.66
CA SER A 63 3.77 -3.93 -38.57
C SER A 63 3.63 -4.54 -37.17
N ILE A 64 3.78 -3.73 -36.12
CA ILE A 64 3.62 -4.15 -34.72
C ILE A 64 2.15 -4.43 -34.39
N LEU A 65 1.22 -3.64 -34.94
CA LEU A 65 -0.22 -3.86 -34.76
C LEU A 65 -0.65 -5.20 -35.36
N ILE A 66 -0.22 -5.49 -36.59
CA ILE A 66 -0.50 -6.76 -37.29
C ILE A 66 0.11 -7.94 -36.53
N ALA A 67 1.34 -7.77 -36.02
CA ALA A 67 2.01 -8.80 -35.22
C ALA A 67 1.25 -9.08 -33.91
N HIS A 68 0.76 -8.04 -33.22
CA HIS A 68 -0.08 -8.19 -32.04
C HIS A 68 -1.39 -8.91 -32.35
N GLU A 69 -2.09 -8.55 -33.44
CA GLU A 69 -3.34 -9.21 -33.84
C GLU A 69 -3.12 -10.70 -34.15
N THR A 70 -2.03 -11.02 -34.86
CA THR A 70 -1.66 -12.41 -35.17
C THR A 70 -1.27 -13.20 -33.92
N ALA A 71 -0.63 -12.56 -32.94
CA ALA A 71 -0.28 -13.20 -31.68
C ALA A 71 -1.53 -13.45 -30.82
N LEU A 72 -2.46 -12.48 -30.77
CA LEU A 72 -3.70 -12.58 -30.01
C LEU A 72 -4.68 -13.61 -30.58
N SER A 73 -4.66 -13.86 -31.90
CA SER A 73 -5.44 -14.94 -32.50
C SER A 73 -4.96 -16.34 -32.10
N ARG A 74 -3.71 -16.46 -31.66
CA ARG A 74 -3.08 -17.73 -31.24
C ARG A 74 -3.09 -17.94 -29.72
N GLY A 75 -3.28 -16.88 -28.93
CA GLY A 75 -3.25 -17.00 -27.48
C GLY A 75 -3.51 -15.70 -26.74
N ALA A 76 -3.73 -15.82 -25.43
CA ALA A 76 -4.01 -14.68 -24.56
C ALA A 76 -2.75 -13.88 -24.18
N ILE A 77 -2.91 -12.58 -24.00
CA ILE A 77 -1.85 -11.70 -23.47
C ILE A 77 -1.54 -12.06 -22.01
N LYS A 78 -0.23 -12.12 -21.69
CA LYS A 78 0.26 -12.33 -20.33
C LYS A 78 0.83 -11.03 -19.77
N MET A 79 0.13 -10.47 -18.79
CA MET A 79 0.52 -9.24 -18.09
C MET A 79 0.97 -9.60 -16.67
N PRO A 80 2.23 -9.30 -16.29
CA PRO A 80 2.67 -9.48 -14.91
C PRO A 80 1.84 -8.59 -13.99
N LEU A 81 1.36 -9.15 -12.88
CA LEU A 81 0.58 -8.43 -11.89
C LEU A 81 1.19 -8.64 -10.52
N ARG A 82 1.59 -7.55 -9.85
CA ARG A 82 1.98 -7.56 -8.44
C ARG A 82 0.83 -6.98 -7.63
N ARG A 83 0.12 -7.85 -6.92
CA ARG A 83 -1.02 -7.44 -6.09
C ARG A 83 -0.55 -6.81 -4.79
N THR A 84 -1.15 -5.67 -4.43
CA THR A 84 -0.98 -5.03 -3.13
C THR A 84 -2.26 -5.20 -2.33
N GLU A 85 -2.17 -5.81 -1.15
CA GLU A 85 -3.32 -6.00 -0.25
C GLU A 85 -3.03 -5.31 1.09
N VAL A 86 -4.00 -4.56 1.58
CA VAL A 86 -3.95 -3.94 2.91
C VAL A 86 -4.85 -4.75 3.83
N LYS A 87 -4.29 -5.24 4.93
CA LYS A 87 -5.03 -5.90 6.01
C LYS A 87 -4.86 -5.12 7.30
N SER A 88 -5.98 -4.88 7.97
CA SER A 88 -6.02 -4.13 9.22
C SER A 88 -6.49 -5.05 10.35
N PHE A 89 -5.81 -4.97 11.48
CA PHE A 89 -6.15 -5.73 12.69
C PHE A 89 -6.32 -4.74 13.84
N THR A 90 -7.45 -4.83 14.55
CA THR A 90 -7.72 -3.99 15.72
C THR A 90 -7.17 -4.67 16.96
N LEU A 91 -6.36 -3.94 17.71
CA LEU A 91 -5.74 -4.40 18.96
C LEU A 91 -6.33 -3.64 20.14
N SER A 92 -6.66 -4.35 21.22
CA SER A 92 -7.18 -3.74 22.44
C SER A 92 -6.06 -3.09 23.26
N SER A 93 -6.39 -2.03 23.99
CA SER A 93 -5.44 -1.39 24.92
C SER A 93 -5.03 -2.35 26.04
N GLY A 94 -3.77 -2.26 26.50
CA GLY A 94 -3.23 -3.05 27.60
C GLY A 94 -2.73 -4.45 27.23
N MET A 95 -2.84 -4.85 25.96
CA MET A 95 -2.27 -6.13 25.50
C MET A 95 -0.75 -6.07 25.48
N GLN A 96 -0.10 -7.07 26.10
CA GLN A 96 1.37 -7.18 26.15
C GLN A 96 1.95 -8.07 25.04
N SER A 97 1.16 -9.02 24.54
CA SER A 97 1.57 -9.96 23.50
C SER A 97 0.37 -10.35 22.64
N ILE A 98 0.58 -10.39 21.33
CA ILE A 98 -0.46 -10.66 20.34
C ILE A 98 0.13 -11.53 19.23
N THR A 99 -0.56 -12.62 18.91
CA THR A 99 -0.29 -13.42 17.72
C THR A 99 -1.49 -13.31 16.79
N ILE A 100 -1.26 -12.93 15.53
CA ILE A 100 -2.29 -12.84 14.50
C ILE A 100 -2.18 -14.10 13.64
N PRO A 101 -3.00 -15.15 13.91
CA PRO A 101 -2.95 -16.37 13.12
C PRO A 101 -3.50 -16.11 11.72
N ASN A 102 -2.95 -16.79 10.72
CA ASN A 102 -3.47 -16.78 9.35
C ASN A 102 -3.66 -15.35 8.79
N ALA A 103 -2.73 -14.43 9.11
CA ALA A 103 -2.77 -13.05 8.62
C ALA A 103 -2.93 -13.00 7.09
N PHE A 104 -2.34 -13.95 6.38
CA PHE A 104 -2.55 -14.17 4.95
C PHE A 104 -2.93 -15.64 4.70
N ILE A 105 -3.94 -15.86 3.86
CA ILE A 105 -4.42 -17.19 3.48
C ILE A 105 -4.26 -17.31 1.96
N GLY A 106 -3.59 -18.36 1.50
CA GLY A 106 -3.33 -18.59 0.08
C GLY A 106 -2.01 -17.94 -0.38
N GLN A 107 -2.10 -16.81 -1.08
CA GLN A 107 -0.90 -16.16 -1.62
C GLN A 107 -0.11 -15.48 -0.50
N VAL A 108 1.13 -15.94 -0.29
CA VAL A 108 2.06 -15.33 0.66
C VAL A 108 2.70 -14.10 0.02
N PRO A 109 2.64 -12.92 0.65
CA PRO A 109 3.23 -11.71 0.09
C PRO A 109 4.76 -11.81 0.07
N ALA A 110 5.37 -11.38 -1.03
CA ALA A 110 6.83 -11.27 -1.14
C ALA A 110 7.42 -10.12 -0.31
N ARG A 111 6.58 -9.16 0.11
CA ARG A 111 6.95 -8.00 0.92
C ARG A 111 5.81 -7.66 1.87
N LEU A 112 6.15 -7.45 3.13
CA LEU A 112 5.21 -7.02 4.15
C LEU A 112 5.68 -5.68 4.74
N ILE A 113 4.76 -4.73 4.81
CA ILE A 113 4.96 -3.45 5.49
C ILE A 113 3.94 -3.41 6.62
N MET A 114 4.42 -3.17 7.84
CA MET A 114 3.57 -3.06 9.03
C MET A 114 3.62 -1.64 9.56
N GLY A 115 2.45 -1.08 9.86
CA GLY A 115 2.31 0.20 10.54
C GLY A 115 1.25 0.07 11.62
N MET A 116 1.49 0.72 12.77
CA MET A 116 0.52 0.79 13.85
C MET A 116 0.06 2.23 13.99
N VAL A 117 -1.24 2.42 14.13
CA VAL A 117 -1.87 3.74 14.26
C VAL A 117 -3.09 3.60 15.17
N SER A 118 -3.46 4.67 15.85
CA SER A 118 -4.63 4.67 16.74
C SER A 118 -5.90 4.45 15.93
N ASN A 119 -6.84 3.70 16.49
CA ASN A 119 -8.12 3.42 15.83
C ASN A 119 -8.90 4.70 15.47
N THR A 120 -8.80 5.76 16.29
CA THR A 120 -9.39 7.07 16.02
C THR A 120 -8.82 7.68 14.73
N ALA A 121 -7.49 7.75 14.63
CA ALA A 121 -6.82 8.24 13.43
C ALA A 121 -7.11 7.36 12.20
N TYR A 122 -7.08 6.02 12.32
CA TYR A 122 -7.37 5.09 11.23
C TYR A 122 -8.76 5.31 10.60
N ASN A 123 -9.79 5.54 11.42
CA ASN A 123 -11.15 5.79 10.96
C ASN A 123 -11.38 7.23 10.47
N GLY A 124 -10.40 8.11 10.68
CA GLY A 124 -10.46 9.54 10.37
C GLY A 124 -10.99 10.35 11.55
N ASP A 125 -10.20 11.34 11.96
CA ASP A 125 -10.54 12.34 12.97
C ASP A 125 -9.76 13.62 12.67
N PHE A 126 -10.42 14.78 12.72
CA PHE A 126 -9.80 16.05 12.35
C PHE A 126 -8.59 16.43 13.23
N SER A 127 -8.52 15.92 14.46
CA SER A 127 -7.40 16.22 15.37
C SER A 127 -6.23 15.25 15.21
N ASN A 128 -6.41 14.14 14.49
CA ASN A 128 -5.43 13.06 14.41
C ASN A 128 -4.99 12.78 12.98
N ASN A 129 -3.71 12.45 12.80
CA ASN A 129 -3.16 12.12 11.49
C ASN A 129 -3.19 10.59 11.25
N PRO A 130 -3.94 10.08 10.25
CA PRO A 130 -3.97 8.64 9.91
C PRO A 130 -2.64 8.09 9.41
N PHE A 131 -1.72 8.95 8.97
CA PHE A 131 -0.39 8.58 8.47
C PHE A 131 0.72 8.75 9.52
N ASN A 132 0.36 9.16 10.75
CA ASN A 132 1.31 9.23 11.86
C ASN A 132 1.39 7.87 12.57
N PHE A 133 2.18 6.96 12.00
CA PHE A 133 2.40 5.63 12.57
C PHE A 133 3.25 5.72 13.84
N LYS A 134 2.79 5.08 14.91
CA LYS A 134 3.44 5.07 16.22
C LYS A 134 4.03 3.69 16.50
N HIS A 135 5.08 3.62 17.32
CA HIS A 135 5.70 2.36 17.71
C HIS A 135 5.00 1.66 18.88
N TYR A 136 4.22 2.39 19.70
CA TYR A 136 3.50 1.84 20.86
C TYR A 136 4.37 0.96 21.77
N ASP A 137 5.63 1.37 21.98
CA ASP A 137 6.63 0.65 22.77
C ASP A 137 6.78 -0.84 22.44
N LEU A 138 6.57 -1.20 21.17
CA LEU A 138 6.76 -2.56 20.66
C LEU A 138 8.18 -3.05 21.00
N SER A 139 8.29 -4.15 21.73
CA SER A 139 9.58 -4.68 22.18
C SER A 139 10.00 -5.95 21.44
N TYR A 140 9.07 -6.58 20.70
CA TYR A 140 9.31 -7.81 19.96
C TYR A 140 8.41 -7.88 18.71
N LEU A 141 8.99 -8.22 17.57
CA LEU A 141 8.26 -8.49 16.34
C LEU A 141 8.93 -9.62 15.54
N CYS A 142 8.12 -10.60 15.15
CA CYS A 142 8.53 -11.67 14.26
C CYS A 142 7.35 -12.09 13.36
N LEU A 143 7.65 -12.39 12.10
CA LEU A 143 6.71 -13.08 11.21
C LEU A 143 6.98 -14.59 11.27
N LEU A 144 5.91 -15.38 11.28
CA LEU A 144 5.98 -16.84 11.20
C LEU A 144 5.45 -17.28 9.83
N ASP A 145 6.30 -17.98 9.08
CA ASP A 145 5.93 -18.70 7.86
C ASP A 145 6.02 -20.20 8.14
N GLY A 146 4.89 -20.81 8.49
CA GLY A 146 4.85 -22.14 9.09
C GLY A 146 5.67 -22.18 10.38
N ASN A 147 6.74 -23.00 10.39
CA ASN A 147 7.65 -23.14 11.53
C ASN A 147 8.90 -22.25 11.41
N ARG A 148 8.97 -21.37 10.41
CA ARG A 148 10.13 -20.51 10.16
C ARG A 148 9.87 -19.09 10.65
N MET A 149 10.81 -18.56 11.43
CA MET A 149 10.84 -17.15 11.81
C MET A 149 11.47 -16.29 10.72
N ILE A 150 10.79 -15.19 10.37
CA ILE A 150 11.26 -14.17 9.43
C ILE A 150 11.17 -12.80 10.12
N PRO A 151 12.29 -12.07 10.25
CA PRO A 151 13.67 -12.53 10.06
C PRO A 151 14.06 -13.63 11.07
N SER A 152 15.12 -14.40 10.78
CA SER A 152 15.59 -15.50 11.66
C SER A 152 15.96 -15.05 13.07
N LYS A 153 16.40 -13.80 13.21
CA LYS A 153 16.51 -13.11 14.50
C LYS A 153 15.40 -12.07 14.57
N PRO A 154 14.38 -12.28 15.42
CA PRO A 154 13.28 -11.34 15.62
C PRO A 154 13.75 -9.90 15.83
N TYR A 155 12.89 -8.95 15.48
CA TYR A 155 13.11 -7.56 15.83
C TYR A 155 12.86 -7.38 17.33
N GLN A 156 13.79 -6.72 18.01
CA GLN A 156 13.70 -6.38 19.43
C GLN A 156 14.06 -4.90 19.64
N PRO A 157 13.27 -3.96 19.10
CA PRO A 157 13.58 -2.54 19.22
C PRO A 157 13.43 -2.07 20.67
N LYS A 158 14.29 -1.13 21.07
CA LYS A 158 14.18 -0.40 22.35
C LYS A 158 14.06 1.09 22.06
N PHE A 159 12.93 1.67 22.47
CA PHE A 159 12.61 3.09 22.27
C PHE A 159 12.95 3.96 23.51
N ASP A 160 13.68 3.40 24.47
CA ASP A 160 14.20 4.11 25.64
C ASP A 160 15.44 4.96 25.26
N THR A 161 16.16 5.46 26.28
CA THR A 161 17.38 6.26 26.08
C THR A 161 18.47 5.57 25.25
N SER A 162 18.45 4.23 25.13
CA SER A 162 19.40 3.49 24.30
C SER A 162 19.10 3.58 22.80
N ASN A 163 17.88 3.94 22.40
CA ASN A 163 17.42 4.09 21.02
C ASN A 163 17.86 2.95 20.09
N SER A 164 17.85 1.71 20.58
CA SER A 164 18.32 0.53 19.86
C SER A 164 17.24 -0.02 18.91
N TYR A 165 16.92 0.72 17.85
CA TYR A 165 15.96 0.32 16.79
C TYR A 165 16.52 0.52 15.37
N SER A 166 17.81 0.82 15.22
CA SER A 166 18.46 1.10 13.94
C SER A 166 18.28 -0.02 12.90
N ARG A 167 18.30 -1.29 13.32
CA ARG A 167 18.04 -2.44 12.44
C ARG A 167 16.62 -2.43 11.87
N CYS A 168 15.62 -2.11 12.70
CA CYS A 168 14.23 -2.02 12.27
C CYS A 168 14.05 -0.86 11.28
N TYR A 169 14.67 0.28 11.58
CA TYR A 169 14.65 1.44 10.70
C TYR A 169 15.33 1.16 9.36
N MET A 170 16.52 0.55 9.37
CA MET A 170 17.26 0.20 8.15
C MET A 170 16.49 -0.77 7.25
N SER A 171 15.80 -1.76 7.84
CA SER A 171 14.95 -2.70 7.09
C SER A 171 13.90 -1.99 6.24
N LEU A 172 13.34 -0.87 6.70
CA LEU A 172 12.42 -0.08 5.88
C LEU A 172 13.08 0.42 4.59
N PHE A 173 14.35 0.79 4.59
CA PHE A 173 15.02 1.30 3.40
C PHE A 173 15.57 0.19 2.51
N THR A 174 16.13 -0.86 3.11
CA THR A 174 16.71 -1.97 2.36
C THR A 174 15.64 -2.83 1.68
N ASP A 175 14.47 -2.97 2.31
CA ASP A 175 13.47 -3.93 1.87
C ASP A 175 12.41 -3.31 0.94
N LEU A 176 12.36 -1.96 0.86
CA LEU A 176 11.48 -1.21 -0.03
C LEU A 176 12.04 -0.98 -1.44
N GLY A 177 13.33 -1.25 -1.66
CA GLY A 177 14.03 -1.14 -2.96
C GLY A 177 13.59 -2.12 -4.04
#